data_AF-A0A6I4WI24-F1
#
_entry.id   AF-A0A6I4WI24-F1
#
_cell.length_a   1.000
_cell.length_b   1.000
_cell.length_c   1.000
_cell.angle_alpha   90.00
_cell.angle_beta   90.00
_cell.angle_gamma   90.00
#
_symmetry.space_group_name_H-M   'P 1'
#
loop_
_entity.id
_entity.type
_entity.pdbx_description
1 polymer ?
#
loop_
_entity_poly.entity_id
_entity_poly.type
_entity_poly.pdbx_seq_one_letter_code
_entity_poly.pdbx_strand_id
1 'polypeptide(L)'
;MEHQNWQRYMLEAENALGMGALGTAICLYQQALGEVYELASGDLDELASMRVATCHRMADFWRAMEEPAYELRYLKLASELVTALVPQCPNRACESLISELGCCRAALLSFLKRHPNPEIARLIQVQDRVQGCELIGRFRLN
;
A
#
# COMPACT_ATOMS: atom_id res chain seq x y z
N MET A 1 -18.46 1.24 13.55
CA MET A 1 -18.42 -0.23 13.72
C MET A 1 -17.99 -0.92 12.42
N GLU A 2 -17.43 -0.20 11.45
CA GLU A 2 -17.37 -0.69 10.05
C GLU A 2 -16.11 -1.50 9.68
N HIS A 3 -15.07 -1.54 10.52
CA HIS A 3 -13.80 -2.19 10.14
C HIS A 3 -13.22 -3.15 11.20
N GLN A 4 -14.05 -3.60 12.16
CA GLN A 4 -13.58 -4.47 13.26
C GLN A 4 -12.98 -5.79 12.77
N ASN A 5 -13.53 -6.36 11.69
CA ASN A 5 -13.01 -7.60 11.10
C ASN A 5 -11.62 -7.41 10.51
N TRP A 6 -11.40 -6.34 9.74
CA TRP A 6 -10.08 -6.03 9.20
C TRP A 6 -9.05 -5.85 10.32
N GLN A 7 -9.36 -5.03 11.34
CA GLN A 7 -8.48 -4.81 12.49
C GLN A 7 -8.14 -6.12 13.21
N ARG A 8 -9.15 -6.98 13.40
CA ARG A 8 -8.99 -8.29 14.02
C ARG A 8 -8.06 -9.19 13.19
N TYR A 9 -8.29 -9.30 11.88
CA TYR A 9 -7.43 -10.10 11.01
C TYR A 9 -5.98 -9.60 11.00
N MET A 10 -5.77 -8.28 10.95
CA MET A 10 -4.43 -7.70 11.00
C MET A 10 -3.70 -8.02 12.31
N LEU A 11 -4.38 -7.90 13.46
CA LEU A 11 -3.82 -8.21 14.77
C LEU A 11 -3.53 -9.71 14.94
N GLU A 12 -4.47 -10.56 14.53
CA GLU A 12 -4.30 -12.02 14.57
C GLU A 12 -3.14 -12.46 13.65
N ALA A 13 -2.97 -11.82 12.49
CA ALA A 13 -1.87 -12.09 11.56
C ALA A 13 -0.51 -11.75 12.18
N GLU A 14 -0.39 -10.59 12.84
CA GLU A 14 0.83 -10.18 13.54
C GLU A 14 1.18 -11.15 14.69
N ASN A 15 0.18 -11.57 15.46
CA ASN A 15 0.37 -12.58 16.51
C ASN A 15 0.83 -13.93 15.93
N ALA A 16 0.16 -14.42 14.88
CA ALA A 16 0.53 -15.67 14.21
C ALA A 16 1.96 -15.61 13.66
N LEU A 17 2.36 -14.47 13.08
CA LEU A 17 3.72 -14.25 12.60
C LEU A 17 4.74 -14.30 13.74
N GLY A 18 4.47 -13.62 14.85
CA GLY A 18 5.33 -13.65 16.04
C GLY A 18 5.49 -15.03 16.67
N MET A 19 4.50 -15.91 16.50
CA MET A 19 4.55 -17.31 16.93
C MET A 19 5.18 -18.26 15.90
N GLY A 20 5.61 -17.76 14.74
CA GLY A 20 6.16 -18.58 13.66
C GLY A 20 5.11 -19.36 12.87
N ALA A 21 3.81 -19.10 13.07
CA ALA A 21 2.72 -19.71 12.32
C ALA A 21 2.56 -19.00 10.95
N LEU A 22 3.57 -19.15 10.09
CA LEU A 22 3.72 -18.40 8.84
C LEU A 22 2.51 -18.54 7.89
N GLY A 23 2.02 -19.77 7.71
CA GLY A 23 0.86 -20.06 6.86
C GLY A 23 -0.41 -19.38 7.38
N THR A 24 -0.61 -19.38 8.70
CA THR A 24 -1.74 -18.69 9.33
C THR A 24 -1.63 -17.18 9.16
N ALA A 25 -0.44 -16.61 9.39
CA ALA A 25 -0.20 -15.18 9.26
C ALA A 25 -0.53 -14.67 7.85
N ILE A 26 -0.02 -15.33 6.79
CA ILE A 26 -0.28 -14.88 5.42
C ILE A 26 -1.74 -15.03 5.02
N CYS A 27 -2.41 -16.10 5.44
CA CYS A 27 -3.84 -16.28 5.19
C CYS A 27 -4.67 -15.18 5.87
N LEU A 28 -4.34 -14.80 7.10
CA LEU A 28 -5.03 -13.73 7.82
C LEU A 28 -4.83 -12.36 7.15
N TYR A 29 -3.61 -12.04 6.67
CA TYR A 29 -3.41 -10.83 5.86
C TYR A 29 -4.22 -10.85 4.55
N GLN A 30 -4.33 -12.00 3.89
CA GLN A 30 -5.16 -12.15 2.69
C GLN A 30 -6.65 -11.96 2.99
N GLN A 31 -7.14 -12.50 4.11
CA GLN A 31 -8.50 -12.30 4.59
C GLN A 31 -8.77 -10.83 4.94
N ALA A 32 -7.82 -10.17 5.60
CA ALA A 32 -7.88 -8.74 5.87
C ALA A 32 -8.05 -7.95 4.56
N LEU A 33 -7.20 -8.21 3.56
CA LEU A 33 -7.28 -7.53 2.27
C LEU A 33 -8.61 -7.80 1.55
N GLY A 34 -9.08 -9.05 1.56
CA GLY A 34 -10.37 -9.44 0.99
C GLY A 34 -11.53 -8.68 1.62
N GLU A 35 -11.57 -8.57 2.95
CA GLU A 35 -12.60 -7.80 3.66
C GLU A 35 -12.65 -6.35 3.18
N VAL A 36 -11.49 -5.69 2.99
CA VAL A 36 -11.47 -4.28 2.53
C VAL A 36 -11.98 -4.11 1.09
N TYR A 37 -11.95 -5.15 0.27
CA TYR A 37 -12.54 -5.12 -1.07
C TYR A 37 -14.05 -5.32 -1.05
N GLU A 38 -14.57 -6.08 -0.09
CA GLU A 38 -16.01 -6.34 0.07
C GLU A 38 -16.77 -5.20 0.77
N LEU A 39 -16.06 -4.26 1.40
CA LEU A 39 -16.67 -3.07 1.98
C LEU A 39 -17.27 -2.18 0.89
N ALA A 40 -18.60 -2.25 0.75
CA ALA A 40 -19.38 -1.51 -0.26
C ALA A 40 -19.58 -0.01 0.07
N SER A 41 -19.36 0.39 1.33
CA SER A 41 -19.49 1.77 1.80
C SER A 41 -18.35 2.10 2.75
N GLY A 42 -17.69 3.24 2.52
CA GLY A 42 -16.60 3.73 3.35
C GLY A 42 -15.96 4.97 2.73
N ASP A 43 -15.25 5.74 3.54
CA ASP A 43 -14.41 6.83 3.04
C ASP A 43 -13.33 6.25 2.12
N LEU A 44 -13.19 6.79 0.90
CA LEU A 44 -12.23 6.29 -0.08
C LEU A 44 -10.81 6.37 0.45
N ASP A 45 -10.49 7.42 1.21
CA ASP A 45 -9.17 7.61 1.81
C ASP A 45 -8.91 6.54 2.88
N GLU A 46 -9.88 6.25 3.75
CA GLU A 46 -9.76 5.20 4.77
C GLU A 46 -9.59 3.80 4.15
N LEU A 47 -10.40 3.48 3.14
CA LEU A 47 -10.29 2.20 2.41
C LEU A 47 -8.95 2.08 1.68
N ALA A 48 -8.41 3.18 1.15
CA ALA A 48 -7.08 3.22 0.56
C ALA A 48 -6.00 2.92 1.60
N SER A 49 -6.02 3.63 2.72
CA SER A 49 -5.10 3.43 3.84
C SER A 49 -5.08 1.98 4.30
N MET A 50 -6.26 1.37 4.47
CA MET A 50 -6.38 -0.02 4.91
C MET A 50 -5.78 -1.01 3.89
N ARG A 51 -6.03 -0.81 2.59
CA ARG A 51 -5.48 -1.68 1.54
C ARG A 51 -3.96 -1.53 1.44
N VAL A 52 -3.46 -0.30 1.48
CA VAL A 52 -2.01 0.01 1.44
C VAL A 52 -1.32 -0.63 2.64
N ALA A 53 -1.84 -0.39 3.85
CA ALA A 53 -1.28 -0.97 5.08
C ALA A 53 -1.21 -2.50 5.00
N THR A 54 -2.28 -3.14 4.52
CA THR A 54 -2.33 -4.61 4.37
C THR A 54 -1.30 -5.09 3.34
N CYS A 55 -1.19 -4.43 2.18
CA CYS A 55 -0.20 -4.78 1.16
C CYS A 55 1.24 -4.63 1.67
N HIS A 56 1.53 -3.57 2.44
CA HIS A 56 2.84 -3.38 3.06
C HIS A 56 3.18 -4.49 4.07
N ARG A 57 2.22 -4.91 4.90
CA ARG A 57 2.43 -6.06 5.81
C ARG A 57 2.74 -7.35 5.05
N MET A 58 2.05 -7.60 3.94
CA MET A 58 2.34 -8.76 3.11
C MET A 58 3.70 -8.66 2.42
N ALA A 59 4.09 -7.47 1.94
CA ALA A 59 5.41 -7.25 1.37
C ALA A 59 6.52 -7.51 2.40
N ASP A 60 6.37 -7.00 3.63
CA ASP A 60 7.31 -7.24 4.73
C ASP A 60 7.38 -8.72 5.10
N PHE A 61 6.26 -9.42 5.12
CA PHE A 61 6.21 -10.87 5.32
C PHE A 61 7.06 -11.60 4.26
N TRP A 62 6.81 -11.35 2.98
CA TRP A 62 7.55 -12.03 1.90
C TRP A 62 9.02 -11.62 1.83
N ARG A 63 9.33 -10.38 2.21
CA ARG A 63 10.71 -9.94 2.40
C ARG A 63 11.42 -10.76 3.47
N ALA A 64 10.77 -11.00 4.61
CA ALA A 64 11.34 -11.81 5.70
C ALA A 64 11.51 -13.28 5.32
N MET A 65 10.72 -13.76 4.35
CA MET A 65 10.85 -15.10 3.78
C MET A 65 11.86 -15.19 2.62
N GLU A 66 12.55 -14.08 2.30
CA GLU A 66 13.50 -13.99 1.17
C GLU A 66 12.86 -14.31 -0.20
N GLU A 67 11.60 -13.92 -0.37
CA GLU A 67 10.78 -14.18 -1.56
C GLU A 67 10.51 -12.87 -2.34
N PRO A 68 11.49 -12.36 -3.10
CA PRO A 68 11.44 -11.01 -3.68
C PRO A 68 10.36 -10.84 -4.74
N ALA A 69 9.94 -11.92 -5.42
CA ALA A 69 8.86 -11.87 -6.40
C ALA A 69 7.51 -11.56 -5.74
N TYR A 70 7.25 -12.17 -4.57
CA TYR A 70 6.04 -11.93 -3.80
C TYR A 70 6.10 -10.60 -3.06
N GLU A 71 7.25 -10.22 -2.49
CA GLU A 71 7.47 -8.88 -1.94
C GLU A 71 7.11 -7.80 -2.98
N LEU A 72 7.69 -7.88 -4.18
CA LEU A 72 7.44 -6.91 -5.25
C LEU A 72 5.99 -6.87 -5.69
N ARG A 73 5.31 -8.02 -5.75
CA ARG A 73 3.89 -8.10 -6.13
C ARG A 73 3.03 -7.20 -5.23
N TYR A 74 3.22 -7.27 -3.92
CA TYR A 74 2.42 -6.48 -2.97
C TYR A 74 2.82 -5.01 -2.95
N LEU A 75 4.10 -4.68 -3.15
CA LEU A 75 4.54 -3.28 -3.30
C LEU A 75 3.95 -2.62 -4.56
N LYS A 76 3.87 -3.36 -5.67
CA LYS A 76 3.22 -2.88 -6.89
C LYS A 76 1.72 -2.67 -6.69
N LEU A 77 1.05 -3.64 -6.06
CA LEU A 77 -0.38 -3.52 -5.77
C LEU A 77 -0.68 -2.29 -4.89
N ALA A 78 0.10 -2.05 -3.83
CA ALA A 78 -0.04 -0.86 -2.99
C ALA A 78 0.13 0.42 -3.82
N SER A 79 1.18 0.49 -4.64
CA SER A 79 1.44 1.63 -5.53
C SER A 79 0.29 1.90 -6.51
N GLU A 80 -0.24 0.85 -7.14
CA GLU A 80 -1.34 0.95 -8.10
C GLU A 80 -2.62 1.47 -7.44
N LEU A 81 -2.95 0.95 -6.25
CA LEU A 81 -4.13 1.36 -5.49
C LEU A 81 -4.12 2.85 -5.15
N VAL A 82 -3.00 3.36 -4.63
CA VAL A 82 -2.87 4.77 -4.29
C VAL A 82 -2.88 5.64 -5.54
N THR A 83 -2.16 5.23 -6.60
CA THR A 83 -2.09 6.01 -7.84
C THR A 83 -3.44 6.11 -8.55
N ALA A 84 -4.28 5.06 -8.48
CA ALA A 84 -5.61 5.05 -9.08
C ALA A 84 -6.59 6.04 -8.42
N LEU A 85 -6.33 6.44 -7.17
CA LEU A 85 -7.18 7.36 -6.41
C LEU A 85 -6.81 8.83 -6.62
N VAL A 86 -5.59 9.13 -7.10
CA VAL A 86 -5.12 10.50 -7.36
C VAL A 86 -6.04 11.27 -8.32
N PRO A 87 -6.47 10.73 -9.48
CA PRO A 87 -7.34 11.45 -10.41
C PRO A 87 -8.78 11.62 -9.90
N GLN A 88 -9.18 10.82 -8.91
CA GLN A 88 -10.55 10.74 -8.42
C GLN A 88 -10.80 11.61 -7.20
N CYS A 89 -9.75 12.20 -6.61
CA CYS A 89 -9.88 13.05 -5.44
C CYS A 89 -10.34 14.46 -5.86
N PRO A 90 -11.56 14.91 -5.46
CA PRO A 90 -12.00 16.28 -5.72
C PRO A 90 -11.26 17.32 -4.86
N ASN A 91 -10.49 16.86 -3.87
CA ASN A 91 -9.84 17.69 -2.87
C ASN A 91 -8.34 17.83 -3.18
N ARG A 92 -7.89 19.04 -3.57
CA ARG A 92 -6.47 19.33 -3.91
C ARG A 92 -5.49 19.21 -2.72
N ALA A 93 -6.03 18.94 -1.52
CA ALA A 93 -5.31 18.89 -0.26
C ALA A 93 -5.38 17.49 0.39
N CYS A 94 -5.36 16.40 -0.39
CA CYS A 94 -5.37 15.05 0.17
C CYS A 94 -3.98 14.67 0.74
N GLU A 95 -3.69 15.11 1.98
CA GLU A 95 -2.42 14.83 2.66
C GLU A 95 -2.20 13.35 2.96
N SER A 96 -3.28 12.60 3.27
CA SER A 96 -3.26 11.14 3.48
C SER A 96 -2.77 10.41 2.23
N LEU A 97 -3.36 10.71 1.07
CA LEU A 97 -3.00 10.09 -0.20
C LEU A 97 -1.55 10.42 -0.61
N ILE A 98 -1.09 11.65 -0.37
CA ILE A 98 0.31 12.03 -0.61
C ILE A 98 1.26 11.28 0.33
N SER A 99 0.90 11.13 1.60
CA SER A 99 1.66 10.35 2.58
C SER A 99 1.78 8.88 2.16
N GLU A 100 0.68 8.28 1.70
CA GLU A 100 0.65 6.91 1.18
C GLU A 100 1.48 6.75 -0.11
N LEU A 101 1.39 7.69 -1.05
CA LEU A 101 2.29 7.69 -2.22
C LEU A 101 3.75 7.75 -1.78
N GLY A 102 4.05 8.56 -0.75
CA GLY A 102 5.38 8.65 -0.15
C GLY A 102 5.86 7.33 0.44
N CYS A 103 5.02 6.61 1.18
CA CYS A 103 5.40 5.33 1.78
C CYS A 103 5.59 4.23 0.73
N CYS A 104 4.70 4.14 -0.27
CA CYS A 104 4.81 3.21 -1.39
C CYS A 104 6.10 3.45 -2.19
N ARG A 105 6.42 4.72 -2.48
CA ARG A 105 7.66 5.11 -3.15
C ARG A 105 8.91 4.71 -2.36
N ALA A 106 8.93 5.01 -1.06
CA ALA A 106 10.06 4.68 -0.20
C ALA A 106 10.31 3.16 -0.15
N ALA A 107 9.23 2.37 -0.08
CA ALA A 107 9.32 0.91 -0.10
C ALA A 107 9.87 0.38 -1.45
N LEU A 108 9.38 0.89 -2.58
CA LEU A 108 9.90 0.53 -3.91
C LEU A 108 11.36 0.92 -4.10
N LEU A 109 11.79 2.10 -3.59
CA LEU A 109 13.20 2.51 -3.59
C LEU A 109 14.05 1.57 -2.73
N SER A 110 13.57 1.18 -1.55
CA SER A 110 14.25 0.23 -0.68
C SER A 110 14.34 -1.16 -1.30
N PHE A 111 13.35 -1.58 -2.09
CA PHE A 111 13.40 -2.81 -2.88
C PHE A 111 14.44 -2.69 -4.00
N LEU A 112 14.40 -1.61 -4.78
CA LEU A 112 15.30 -1.38 -5.92
C LEU A 112 16.78 -1.37 -5.52
N LYS A 113 17.11 -0.83 -4.33
CA LYS A 113 18.47 -0.85 -3.78
C LYS A 113 19.00 -2.27 -3.54
N ARG A 114 18.13 -3.22 -3.19
CA ARG A 114 18.48 -4.63 -2.99
C ARG A 114 18.39 -5.45 -4.28
N HIS A 115 17.47 -5.08 -5.16
CA HIS A 115 17.17 -5.80 -6.39
C HIS A 115 17.07 -4.80 -7.57
N PRO A 116 18.20 -4.44 -8.20
CA PRO A 116 18.21 -3.52 -9.33
C PRO A 116 17.30 -4.03 -10.47
N ASN A 117 16.29 -3.24 -10.83
CA ASN A 117 15.32 -3.57 -11.87
C ASN A 117 14.85 -2.28 -12.57
N PRO A 118 15.08 -2.14 -13.88
CA PRO A 118 14.76 -0.92 -14.62
C PRO A 118 13.25 -0.65 -14.71
N GLU A 119 12.40 -1.67 -14.69
CA GLU A 119 10.94 -1.48 -14.72
C GLU A 119 10.43 -0.89 -13.41
N ILE A 120 11.03 -1.26 -12.27
CA ILE A 120 10.70 -0.69 -10.96
C ILE A 120 11.17 0.77 -10.90
N ALA A 121 12.35 1.08 -11.46
CA ALA A 121 12.83 2.45 -11.55
C ALA A 121 11.87 3.34 -12.35
N ARG A 122 11.28 2.83 -13.45
CA ARG A 122 10.24 3.56 -14.20
C ARG A 122 8.96 3.76 -13.38
N LEU A 123 8.52 2.77 -12.61
CA LEU A 123 7.34 2.89 -11.74
C LEU A 123 7.53 4.02 -10.72
N ILE A 124 8.70 4.09 -10.08
CA ILE A 124 9.06 5.16 -9.14
C ILE A 124 9.05 6.53 -9.85
N GLN A 125 9.57 6.62 -11.08
CA GLN A 125 9.53 7.88 -11.85
C GLN A 125 8.11 8.32 -12.19
N VAL A 126 7.19 7.39 -12.44
CA VAL A 126 5.76 7.71 -12.65
C VAL A 126 5.15 8.26 -11.37
N GLN A 127 5.42 7.64 -10.22
CA GLN A 127 4.99 8.15 -8.91
C GLN A 127 5.51 9.58 -8.66
N ASP A 128 6.77 9.85 -8.98
CA ASP A 128 7.39 11.18 -8.83
C ASP A 128 6.68 12.25 -9.67
N ARG A 129 6.26 11.90 -10.89
CA ARG A 129 5.48 12.79 -11.75
C ARG A 129 4.09 13.05 -11.18
N VAL A 130 3.43 12.01 -10.67
CA VAL A 130 2.09 12.13 -10.05
C VAL A 130 2.16 13.02 -8.80
N GLN A 131 3.12 12.78 -7.90
CA GLN A 131 3.38 13.65 -6.74
C GLN A 131 3.70 15.08 -7.16
N GLY A 132 4.52 15.26 -8.21
CA GLY A 132 4.85 16.57 -8.76
C GLY A 132 3.65 17.30 -9.35
N CYS A 133 2.75 16.62 -10.06
CA CYS A 133 1.52 17.20 -10.59
C CYS A 133 0.56 17.67 -9.49
N GLU A 134 0.42 16.89 -8.41
CA GLU A 134 -0.37 17.28 -7.23
C GLU A 134 0.24 18.48 -6.50
N LEU A 135 1.57 18.52 -6.35
CA LEU A 135 2.27 19.68 -5.79
C LEU A 135 2.10 20.92 -6.67
N ILE A 136 2.22 20.79 -8.00
CA ILE A 136 1.99 21.91 -8.93
C ILE A 136 0.51 22.37 -8.91
N GLY A 137 -0.44 21.43 -8.76
CA GLY A 137 -1.85 21.74 -8.56
C GLY A 137 -2.14 22.53 -7.27
N ARG A 138 -1.40 22.25 -6.20
CA ARG A 138 -1.39 23.04 -4.95
C ARG A 138 -0.77 24.43 -5.14
N PHE A 139 0.21 24.58 -6.03
CA PHE A 139 0.90 25.85 -6.30
C PHE A 139 0.31 26.68 -7.45
N ARG A 140 -0.80 26.27 -8.07
CA ARG A 140 -1.48 27.11 -9.08
C ARG A 140 -2.20 28.30 -8.45
N LEU A 141 -1.40 29.37 -8.33
CA LEU A 141 -1.62 30.75 -8.78
C LEU A 141 -2.89 31.43 -8.24
N ASN A 142 -2.72 32.13 -7.11
CA ASN A 142 -3.38 33.43 -6.93
C ASN A 142 -2.89 34.40 -8.01
#